data_AF-A0A971P4Q9-F1
#
_entry.id   AF-A0A971P4Q9-F1
#
_cell.length_a   1.000
_cell.length_b   1.000
_cell.length_c   1.000
_cell.angle_alpha   90.00
_cell.angle_beta   90.00
_cell.angle_gamma   90.00
#
_symmetry.space_group_name_H-M   'P 1'
#
loop_
_entity.id
_entity.type
_entity.pdbx_description
1 polymer ?
#
loop_
_entity_poly.entity_id
_entity_poly.type
_entity_poly.pdbx_seq_one_letter_code
_entity_poly.pdbx_strand_id
1 'polypeptide(L)' 'MRYEKLFPTLLIVLDICAAIGYVPSGDWRKVIYWLAAAILTTCVTY' A
#
# COMPACT_ATOMS: atom_id res chain seq x y z
N MET A 1 20.60 -12.89 -7.18
CA MET A 1 20.12 -11.56 -6.75
C MET A 1 18.71 -11.74 -6.26
N ARG A 2 18.50 -11.72 -4.94
CA ARG A 2 17.26 -12.19 -4.32
C ARG A 2 16.14 -11.20 -4.64
N TYR A 3 15.10 -11.65 -5.33
CA TYR A 3 13.93 -10.85 -5.75
C TYR A 3 13.04 -10.38 -4.57
N GLU A 4 13.60 -10.32 -3.36
CA GLU A 4 12.91 -10.07 -2.09
C GLU A 4 12.21 -8.72 -2.06
N LYS A 5 12.63 -7.77 -2.91
CA LYS A 5 12.07 -6.42 -2.96
C LYS A 5 11.03 -6.21 -4.06
N LEU A 6 10.98 -7.04 -5.11
CA LEU A 6 10.02 -6.84 -6.21
C LEU A 6 8.57 -7.03 -5.76
N PHE A 7 8.33 -8.06 -4.95
CA PHE A 7 7.01 -8.36 -4.43
C PHE A 7 6.47 -7.28 -3.47
N PRO A 8 7.23 -6.82 -2.46
CA PRO A 8 6.76 -5.74 -1.59
C PRO A 8 6.64 -4.39 -2.33
N THR A 9 7.47 -4.08 -3.33
CA THR A 9 7.27 -2.87 -4.15
C THR A 9 5.93 -2.90 -4.90
N LEU A 10 5.54 -4.05 -5.46
CA LEU A 10 4.24 -4.23 -6.10
C LEU A 10 3.07 -4.08 -5.12
N LEU A 11 3.20 -4.63 -3.90
CA LEU A 11 2.20 -4.48 -2.84
C LEU A 11 2.00 -3.02 -2.42
N ILE A 12 3.08 -2.26 -2.24
CA ILE A 12 3.00 -0.83 -1.89
C ILE A 12 2.23 -0.05 -2.97
N VAL A 13 2.51 -0.30 -4.24
CA VAL A 13 1.80 0.35 -5.35
C VAL A 13 0.31 -0.04 -5.35
N LEU A 14 0.00 -1.31 -5.10
CA LEU A 14 -1.38 -1.80 -5.02
C LEU A 14 -2.14 -1.15 -3.86
N ASP A 15 -1.51 -1.03 -2.68
CA ASP A 15 -2.09 -0.39 -1.50
C ASP A 15 -2.39 1.09 -1.74
N ILE A 16 -1.49 1.81 -2.43
CA ILE A 16 -1.71 3.22 -2.79
C ILE A 16 -2.85 3.35 -3.82
N CYS A 17 -2.88 2.49 -4.84
CA CYS A 17 -3.97 2.46 -5.81
C CYS A 17 -5.32 2.14 -5.16
N ALA A 18 -5.35 1.20 -4.20
CA ALA A 18 -6.54 0.89 -3.42
C ALA A 18 -6.97 2.08 -2.56
N ALA A 19 -6.02 2.76 -1.90
CA ALA A 19 -6.31 3.96 -1.11
C ALA A 19 -6.95 5.06 -1.99
N ILE A 20 -6.41 5.32 -3.19
CA ILE A 20 -6.95 6.29 -4.15
C ILE A 20 -8.33 5.85 -4.66
N GLY A 21 -8.50 4.57 -4.97
CA GLY A 21 -9.79 4.01 -5.43
C GLY A 21 -10.90 4.10 -4.37
N TYR A 22 -10.55 4.11 -3.08
CA TYR A 22 -11.51 4.26 -1.99
C TYR A 22 -11.88 5.72 -1.67
N VAL A 23 -11.15 6.72 -2.20
CA VAL A 23 -11.49 8.15 -2.05
C VAL A 23 -12.90 8.47 -2.55
N PRO A 24 -13.32 8.09 -3.77
CA PRO A 24 -14.68 8.37 -4.26
C PRO A 24 -15.78 7.56 -3.56
N SER A 25 -15.47 6.44 -2.90
CA SER A 25 -16.46 5.67 -2.11
C SER A 25 -16.83 6.33 -0.77
N GLY A 26 -16.11 7.37 -0.33
CA GLY A 26 -16.36 8.02 0.97
C GLY A 26 -15.89 7.21 2.19
N ASP A 27 -15.33 6.02 1.98
CA ASP A 27 -14.80 5.13 3.03
C ASP A 27 -13.40 5.58 3.49
N TRP A 28 -13.30 6.73 4.15
CA TRP A 28 -12.04 7.26 4.67
C TRP A 28 -11.30 6.30 5.61
N ARG A 29 -12.02 5.44 6.33
CA ARG A 29 -11.42 4.39 7.18
C ARG A 29 -10.57 3.43 6.36
N LYS A 30 -11.04 3.03 5.18
CA LYS A 30 -10.30 2.14 4.30
C LYS A 30 -9.11 2.86 3.68
N VAL A 31 -9.27 4.11 3.24
CA VAL A 31 -8.16 4.91 2.70
C VAL A 31 -6.98 4.94 3.68
N ILE A 32 -7.24 5.26 4.95
CA ILE A 32 -6.20 5.30 5.99
C ILE A 32 -5.61 3.90 6.24
N TYR A 33 -6.44 2.86 6.21
CA TYR A 33 -6.00 1.47 6.41
C TYR A 33 -5.03 1.01 5.30
N TRP A 34 -5.39 1.24 4.04
CA TRP A 34 -4.55 0.91 2.89
C TRP A 34 -3.26 1.74 2.88
N LEU A 35 -3.33 3.02 3.27
CA LEU A 35 -2.15 3.89 3.36
C LEU A 35 -1.21 3.43 4.49
N ALA A 36 -1.74 3.01 5.64
CA ALA A 36 -0.96 2.42 6.72
C ALA A 36 -0.28 1.11 6.30
N ALA A 37 -0.96 0.25 5.53
CA ALA A 37 -0.38 -0.97 4.97
C ALA A 37 0.79 -0.67 4.01
N ALA A 38 0.64 0.34 3.14
CA ALA A 38 1.71 0.80 2.26
C ALA A 38 2.93 1.30 3.03
N ILE A 39 2.72 2.10 4.09
CA ILE A 39 3.79 2.61 4.95
C ILE A 39 4.51 1.46 5.67
N LEU A 40 3.77 0.53 6.26
CA LEU A 40 4.34 -0.57 7.03
C LEU A 40 5.17 -1.51 6.14
N THR A 41 4.69 -1.81 4.93
CA THR A 41 5.43 -2.56 3.92
C THR A 41 6.70 -1.83 3.48
N THR A 42 6.64 -0.51 3.34
CA THR A 42 7.80 0.32 2.99
C THR A 42 8.86 0.28 4.11
N CYS A 43 8.47 0.52 5.36
CA CYS A 43 9.37 0.54 6.53
C CYS A 43 10.05 -0.79 6.82
N VAL A 44 9.39 -1.92 6.53
CA VAL A 44 9.99 -3.26 6.75
C VAL A 44 10.88 -3.68 5.58
N THR A 45 10.69 -3.09 4.40
CA THR A 45 11.44 -3.45 3.17
C THR A 45 12.70 -2.59 2.96
N TYR A 46 12.68 -1.34 3.44
CA TYR A 46 13.73 -0.33 3.24
C TYR A 46 14.14 0.31 4.56
#